data_AF-A0A9N9XTD6-F1
#
_entry.id   AF-A0A9N9XTD6-F1
#
_cell.length_a   1.000
_cell.length_b   1.000
_cell.length_c   1.000
_cell.angle_alpha   90.00
_cell.angle_beta   90.00
_cell.angle_gamma   90.00
#
_symmetry.space_group_name_H-M   'P 1'
#
loop_
_entity.id
_entity.type
_entity.pdbx_description
1 polymer ?
#
loop_
_entity_poly.entity_id
_entity_poly.type
_entity_poly.pdbx_seq_one_letter_code
_entity_poly.pdbx_strand_id
1 'polypeptide(L)'
;MLVTLWLLILCYSPEFVSSYEEIVETRGCHACKLSLTCRHLTAVIAILKVDFDPDANNRIFQADFDFANSSTARGDAIVPPFPPVHPRDALNRRCSGLNHCSFILSEECPGSEFFGAGNITVQYACITDDRIHKYCNDVILAEDLASAGLAEGYIRNPGYPRFYSGELECKWRIIGRANQRIRITLLDVALIVENSGCDDVLEIRDTGQVIFSTCEQDHPPSEVLSGGPEVEIALRSGQRINPRRGFLAHFKIVGCPEFEVPNDAYLVHRTNRILVFSCCLGYAFPETGARITSVVCQGAFWNASADTLTCTKTGSLDDNRTAAIEIFQSKIKTMNSKVGDNIVAPLVVLVVLFVVNSMVLFVIYIFRKRQELKDVKDEELGPIANPSQEQT
;
A
#
# COMPACT_ATOMS: atom_id res chain seq x y z
N MET A 1 -12.26 20.57 -35.99
CA MET A 1 -11.06 19.89 -35.46
C MET A 1 -10.48 20.48 -34.18
N LEU A 2 -10.95 21.63 -33.66
CA LEU A 2 -10.43 22.21 -32.40
C LEU A 2 -11.28 21.93 -31.14
N VAL A 3 -12.53 21.45 -31.30
CA VAL A 3 -13.45 21.19 -30.16
C VAL A 3 -13.26 19.79 -29.56
N THR A 4 -12.78 18.83 -30.36
CA THR A 4 -12.52 17.45 -29.92
C THR A 4 -11.24 17.32 -29.09
N LEU A 5 -10.32 18.29 -29.18
CA LEU A 5 -9.08 18.29 -28.41
C LEU A 5 -9.29 18.76 -26.95
N TRP A 6 -10.28 19.63 -26.71
CA TRP A 6 -10.62 20.12 -25.37
C TRP A 6 -11.38 19.09 -24.53
N LEU A 7 -12.16 18.20 -25.16
CA LEU A 7 -12.85 17.11 -24.46
C LEU A 7 -11.91 15.97 -24.05
N LEU A 8 -10.78 15.78 -24.73
CA LEU A 8 -9.76 14.79 -24.35
C LEU A 8 -8.86 15.27 -23.21
N ILE A 9 -8.71 16.59 -23.00
CA ILE A 9 -7.90 17.16 -21.91
C ILE A 9 -8.68 17.12 -20.57
N LEU A 10 -10.02 17.15 -20.59
CA LEU A 10 -10.85 17.01 -19.38
C LEU A 10 -11.01 15.56 -18.89
N CYS A 11 -10.54 14.56 -19.64
CA CYS A 11 -10.47 13.15 -19.21
C CYS A 11 -9.10 12.74 -18.68
N TYR A 12 -8.11 13.63 -18.67
CA TYR A 12 -6.84 13.38 -17.98
C TYR A 12 -6.98 13.82 -16.52
N SER A 13 -7.84 13.14 -15.77
CA SER A 13 -7.62 13.04 -14.33
C SER A 13 -6.33 12.26 -14.17
N PRO A 14 -5.24 12.83 -13.64
CA PRO A 14 -4.21 11.96 -13.14
C PRO A 14 -4.85 11.18 -11.98
N GLU A 15 -5.02 9.88 -12.15
CA GLU A 15 -5.06 8.97 -11.02
C GLU A 15 -3.69 9.03 -10.33
N PHE A 16 -3.40 10.15 -9.66
CA PHE A 16 -2.31 10.24 -8.71
C PHE A 16 -2.86 9.72 -7.39
N VAL A 17 -3.11 8.41 -7.34
CA VAL A 17 -3.30 7.69 -6.09
C VAL A 17 -2.14 6.71 -5.98
N SER A 18 -1.00 7.24 -5.56
CA SER A 18 0.00 6.41 -4.89
C SER A 18 0.11 6.92 -3.48
N SER A 19 -0.88 6.56 -2.67
CA SER A 19 -0.73 6.62 -1.23
C SER A 19 0.46 5.74 -0.86
N TYR A 20 1.54 6.35 -0.37
CA TYR A 20 2.82 5.69 -0.18
C TYR A 20 3.11 5.57 1.31
N GLU A 21 3.20 4.32 1.77
CA GLU A 21 3.81 3.95 3.04
C GLU A 21 4.86 2.87 2.78
N GLU A 22 6.08 3.13 3.21
CA GLU A 22 7.17 2.15 3.18
C GLU A 22 7.66 1.95 4.61
N ILE A 23 7.62 0.71 5.10
CA ILE A 23 8.24 0.35 6.38
C ILE A 23 9.67 -0.09 6.10
N VAL A 24 10.63 0.60 6.73
CA VAL A 24 12.05 0.37 6.57
C VAL A 24 12.66 -0.03 7.91
N GLU A 25 13.52 -1.05 7.89
CA GLU A 25 14.32 -1.45 9.04
C GLU A 25 15.79 -1.12 8.78
N THR A 26 16.43 -0.46 9.74
CA THR A 26 17.86 -0.17 9.73
C THR A 26 18.50 -0.68 11.00
N ARG A 27 19.72 -1.20 10.88
CA ARG A 27 20.51 -1.73 11.99
C ARG A 27 21.89 -1.11 11.98
N GLY A 28 22.45 -0.85 13.16
CA GLY A 28 23.79 -0.30 13.30
C GLY A 28 24.34 -0.47 14.71
N CYS A 29 25.63 -0.24 14.88
CA CYS A 29 26.24 -0.22 16.20
C CYS A 29 25.92 1.08 16.95
N HIS A 30 26.05 1.10 18.28
CA HIS A 30 25.81 2.28 19.12
C HIS A 30 26.58 3.55 18.69
N ALA A 31 27.80 3.39 18.16
CA ALA A 31 28.65 4.49 17.67
C ALA A 31 28.58 4.71 16.15
N CYS A 32 27.74 3.94 15.45
CA CYS A 32 27.61 4.00 14.00
C CYS A 32 26.61 5.08 13.58
N LYS A 33 26.85 5.74 12.45
CA LYS A 33 25.88 6.67 11.84
C LYS A 33 24.73 5.89 11.20
N LEU A 34 23.57 5.92 11.82
CA LEU A 34 22.30 5.48 11.24
C LEU A 34 21.75 6.57 10.32
N SER A 35 21.32 6.20 9.12
CA SER A 35 20.70 7.12 8.16
C SER A 35 19.29 6.65 7.82
N LEU A 36 18.28 7.40 8.26
CA LEU A 36 16.87 7.16 7.95
C LEU A 36 16.50 8.09 6.79
N THR A 37 16.04 7.53 5.67
CA THR A 37 15.74 8.31 4.46
C THR A 37 14.51 7.78 3.77
N CYS A 38 13.56 8.67 3.51
CA CYS A 38 12.40 8.35 2.70
C CYS A 38 12.66 8.65 1.23
N ARG A 39 12.25 7.72 0.35
CA ARG A 39 12.45 7.87 -1.10
C ARG A 39 11.57 8.96 -1.69
N HIS A 40 10.34 9.09 -1.18
CA HIS A 40 9.38 10.08 -1.65
C HIS A 40 9.68 11.44 -1.01
N LEU A 41 9.71 12.52 -1.81
CA LEU A 41 10.13 13.86 -1.36
C LEU A 41 9.19 14.49 -0.33
N THR A 42 7.91 14.14 -0.39
CA THR A 42 6.88 14.62 0.55
C THR A 42 6.66 13.68 1.74
N ALA A 43 7.37 12.56 1.78
CA ALA A 43 7.23 11.62 2.88
C ALA A 43 7.96 12.11 4.13
N VAL A 44 7.43 11.75 5.29
CA VAL A 44 8.02 12.01 6.59
C VAL A 44 8.27 10.70 7.32
N ILE A 45 9.29 10.70 8.17
CA ILE A 45 9.70 9.58 9.00
C ILE A 45 8.79 9.54 10.23
N ALA A 46 8.24 8.37 10.52
CA ALA A 46 7.61 8.04 11.80
C ALA A 46 8.31 6.82 12.41
N ILE A 47 8.79 6.94 13.63
CA ILE A 47 9.47 5.83 14.31
C ILE A 47 8.44 4.83 14.82
N LEU A 48 8.52 3.58 14.37
CA LEU A 48 7.59 2.51 14.77
C LEU A 48 8.14 1.73 15.95
N LYS A 49 9.41 1.32 15.89
CA LYS A 49 10.06 0.50 16.91
C LYS A 49 11.54 0.83 17.01
N VAL A 50 12.07 0.80 18.23
CA VAL A 50 13.51 0.92 18.49
C VAL A 50 13.88 -0.14 19.50
N ASP A 51 14.79 -1.02 19.11
CA ASP A 51 15.33 -2.07 19.97
C ASP A 51 16.84 -1.84 20.11
N PHE A 52 17.35 -1.90 21.34
CA PHE A 52 18.78 -1.88 21.62
C PHE A 52 19.19 -3.21 22.25
N ASP A 53 20.13 -3.90 21.61
CA ASP A 53 20.68 -5.18 22.05
C ASP A 53 22.11 -4.95 22.57
N PRO A 54 22.31 -4.91 23.90
CA PRO A 54 23.64 -4.70 24.49
C PRO A 54 24.53 -5.93 24.29
N ASP A 55 25.83 -5.72 24.07
CA ASP A 55 26.77 -6.82 23.92
C ASP A 55 26.86 -7.64 25.22
N ALA A 56 26.90 -8.98 25.10
CA ALA A 56 26.86 -9.93 26.22
C ALA A 56 27.95 -9.75 27.30
N ASN A 57 29.03 -9.03 26.96
CA ASN A 57 30.12 -8.71 27.89
C ASN A 57 29.82 -7.50 28.80
N ASN A 58 28.71 -6.80 28.57
CA ASN A 58 28.34 -5.57 29.27
C ASN A 58 27.01 -5.73 30.01
N ARG A 59 26.96 -6.66 30.97
CA ARG A 59 25.81 -6.90 31.87
C ARG A 59 25.69 -5.88 33.01
N ILE A 60 25.87 -4.59 32.71
CA ILE A 60 25.55 -3.54 33.70
C ILE A 60 24.08 -3.13 33.56
N PHE A 61 23.43 -3.36 32.42
CA PHE A 61 22.14 -2.75 32.10
C PHE A 61 20.86 -3.57 32.30
N GLN A 62 20.92 -4.89 32.52
CA GLN A 62 19.67 -5.65 32.67
C GLN A 62 19.06 -5.57 34.08
N ALA A 63 19.68 -4.85 35.00
CA ALA A 63 19.21 -4.71 36.39
C ALA A 63 18.73 -3.29 36.76
N ASP A 64 19.11 -2.24 36.02
CA ASP A 64 18.96 -0.85 36.51
C ASP A 64 17.82 -0.03 35.87
N PHE A 65 17.24 -0.45 34.74
CA PHE A 65 16.04 0.23 34.21
C PHE A 65 14.80 -0.05 35.09
N ASP A 66 14.74 -1.21 35.74
CA ASP A 66 13.72 -1.53 36.76
C ASP A 66 14.09 -0.96 38.15
N PHE A 67 15.32 -0.49 38.35
CA PHE A 67 15.82 -0.05 39.66
C PHE A 67 15.61 1.44 39.94
N ALA A 68 15.42 2.27 38.91
CA ALA A 68 15.05 3.68 39.09
C ALA A 68 13.67 3.85 39.79
N ASN A 69 12.86 2.79 39.83
CA ASN A 69 11.56 2.75 40.51
C ASN A 69 11.59 1.95 41.84
N SER A 70 12.74 1.40 42.24
CA SER A 70 12.92 0.71 43.51
C SER A 70 13.51 1.65 44.55
N SER A 71 12.71 2.02 45.54
CA SER A 71 13.10 2.84 46.70
C SER A 71 14.09 2.14 47.66
N THR A 72 14.86 1.16 47.18
CA THR A 72 15.77 0.34 47.99
C THR A 72 17.14 0.17 47.34
N ALA A 73 17.85 1.28 47.07
CA ALA A 73 19.29 1.25 46.80
C ALA A 73 20.08 1.39 48.12
N ARG A 74 20.73 0.32 48.57
CA ARG A 74 21.71 0.35 49.66
C ARG A 74 23.11 0.21 49.03
N GLY A 75 23.86 1.31 48.97
CA GLY A 75 25.30 1.34 48.67
C GLY A 75 25.70 2.13 47.42
N ASP A 76 26.51 3.18 47.61
CA ASP A 76 27.52 3.83 46.75
C ASP A 76 27.43 3.72 45.20
N ALA A 77 26.24 3.66 44.61
CA ALA A 77 26.07 3.86 43.17
C ALA A 77 26.14 5.36 42.86
N ILE A 78 27.04 5.76 41.96
CA ILE A 78 27.09 7.11 41.40
C ILE A 78 25.81 7.29 40.59
N VAL A 79 24.76 7.86 41.20
CA VAL A 79 23.53 8.21 40.49
C VAL A 79 23.89 9.34 39.52
N PRO A 80 23.78 9.14 38.20
CA PRO A 80 24.09 10.20 37.26
C PRO A 80 23.19 11.41 37.53
N PRO A 81 23.71 12.65 37.35
CA PRO A 81 22.94 13.86 37.60
C PRO A 81 21.68 13.96 36.72
N PHE A 82 21.63 13.20 35.62
CA PHE A 82 20.47 13.06 34.76
C PHE A 82 20.27 11.57 34.41
N PRO A 83 19.04 11.02 34.55
CA PRO A 83 18.76 9.64 34.14
C PRO A 83 18.91 9.49 32.61
N PRO A 84 19.36 8.32 32.13
CA PRO A 84 19.51 8.08 30.70
C PRO A 84 18.15 8.14 29.99
N VAL A 85 18.11 8.81 28.84
CA VAL A 85 16.90 8.95 28.03
C VAL A 85 16.72 7.71 27.16
N HIS A 86 15.49 7.22 27.00
CA HIS A 86 15.24 6.06 26.17
C HIS A 86 15.65 6.33 24.70
N PRO A 87 16.34 5.41 23.99
CA PRO A 87 16.82 5.63 22.62
C PRO A 87 15.74 6.08 21.64
N ARG A 88 14.50 5.61 21.82
CA ARG A 88 13.34 6.03 21.03
C ARG A 88 13.07 7.53 21.14
N ASP A 89 13.19 8.12 22.33
CA ASP A 89 12.90 9.55 22.55
C ASP A 89 13.93 10.44 21.87
N ALA A 90 15.21 10.06 21.96
CA ALA A 90 16.30 10.75 21.27
C ALA A 90 16.10 10.70 19.75
N LEU A 91 15.68 9.55 19.23
CA LEU A 91 15.41 9.36 17.81
C LEU A 91 14.16 10.11 17.35
N ASN A 92 13.06 10.07 18.11
CA ASN A 92 11.86 10.84 17.82
C ASN A 92 12.16 12.34 17.78
N ARG A 93 12.95 12.83 18.74
CA ARG A 93 13.40 14.22 18.79
C ARG A 93 14.21 14.64 17.57
N ARG A 94 15.04 13.76 17.03
CA ARG A 94 15.97 14.09 15.95
C ARG A 94 15.41 13.80 14.56
N CYS A 95 14.62 12.75 14.39
CA CYS A 95 14.26 12.22 13.08
C CYS A 95 12.76 12.28 12.76
N SER A 96 11.88 12.23 13.77
CA SER A 96 10.44 12.13 13.50
C SER A 96 9.91 13.40 12.82
N GLY A 97 9.12 13.23 11.77
CA GLY A 97 8.59 14.33 10.95
C GLY A 97 9.56 14.89 9.89
N LEU A 98 10.79 14.38 9.80
CA LEU A 98 11.75 14.75 8.74
C LEU A 98 11.69 13.77 7.56
N ASN A 99 12.22 14.15 6.39
CA ASN A 99 12.33 13.25 5.24
C ASN A 99 13.65 12.44 5.24
N HIS A 100 14.71 13.05 5.77
CA HIS A 100 16.04 12.46 5.92
C HIS A 100 16.61 12.84 7.28
N CYS A 101 17.22 11.88 7.95
CA CYS A 101 17.83 12.07 9.26
C CYS A 101 19.07 11.21 9.40
N SER A 102 20.13 11.77 10.00
CA SER A 102 21.25 10.99 10.50
C SER A 102 21.33 11.04 12.01
N PHE A 103 21.51 9.88 12.63
CA PHE A 103 21.52 9.68 14.07
C PHE A 103 22.69 8.81 14.51
N ILE A 104 23.34 9.17 15.62
CA ILE A 104 24.40 8.39 16.28
C ILE A 104 24.00 8.24 17.75
N LEU A 105 23.76 7.01 18.22
CA LEU A 105 23.20 6.78 19.56
C LEU A 105 24.12 7.31 20.66
N SER A 106 25.43 7.04 20.57
CA SER A 106 26.43 7.44 21.56
C SER A 106 26.67 8.96 21.66
N GLU A 107 26.27 9.74 20.64
CA GLU A 107 26.50 11.19 20.60
C GLU A 107 25.21 11.98 20.85
N GLU A 108 24.06 11.45 20.41
CA GLU A 108 22.82 12.21 20.34
C GLU A 108 21.77 11.77 21.37
N CYS A 109 22.02 10.66 22.08
CA CYS A 109 21.18 10.20 23.18
C CYS A 109 21.84 10.53 24.54
N PRO A 110 21.22 11.40 25.35
CA PRO A 110 21.71 11.71 26.70
C PRO A 110 21.75 10.48 27.59
N GLY A 111 22.87 10.26 28.27
CA GLY A 111 23.08 9.07 29.13
C GLY A 111 23.41 7.80 28.36
N SER A 112 23.77 7.89 27.07
CA SER A 112 24.13 6.73 26.27
C SER A 112 25.45 6.07 26.67
N GLU A 113 26.31 6.79 27.39
CA GLU A 113 27.51 6.25 28.02
C GLU A 113 27.21 5.08 28.97
N PHE A 114 26.00 5.04 29.54
CA PHE A 114 25.57 3.97 30.43
C PHE A 114 25.17 2.72 29.64
N PHE A 115 24.50 2.84 28.48
CA PHE A 115 24.03 1.69 27.69
C PHE A 115 25.15 0.73 27.26
N GLY A 116 26.37 1.26 27.11
CA GLY A 116 27.52 0.49 26.68
C GLY A 116 27.52 0.13 25.20
N ALA A 117 28.43 -0.76 24.81
CA ALA A 117 28.48 -1.27 23.46
C ALA A 117 27.31 -2.20 23.15
N GLY A 118 26.71 -2.03 21.98
CA GLY A 118 25.61 -2.86 21.50
C GLY A 118 25.14 -2.44 20.11
N ASN A 119 24.10 -3.12 19.63
CA ASN A 119 23.47 -2.88 18.35
C ASN A 119 22.09 -2.25 18.53
N ILE A 120 21.79 -1.24 17.73
CA ILE A 120 20.50 -0.58 17.66
C ILE A 120 19.79 -0.99 16.36
N THR A 121 18.55 -1.42 16.50
CA THR A 121 17.63 -1.70 15.40
C THR A 121 16.49 -0.71 15.43
N VAL A 122 16.24 -0.04 14.31
CA VAL A 122 15.19 0.95 14.17
C VAL A 122 14.27 0.53 13.03
N GLN A 123 12.98 0.42 13.34
CA GLN A 123 11.92 0.28 12.36
C GLN A 123 11.17 1.61 12.24
N TYR A 124 11.07 2.15 11.04
CA TYR A 124 10.38 3.41 10.77
C TYR A 124 9.52 3.32 9.53
N ALA A 125 8.45 4.12 9.48
CA ALA A 125 7.60 4.29 8.32
C ALA A 125 7.96 5.59 7.60
N CYS A 126 7.96 5.54 6.28
CA CYS A 126 7.99 6.69 5.39
C CYS A 126 6.59 6.95 4.86
N ILE A 127 5.97 8.03 5.32
CA ILE A 127 4.55 8.30 5.14
C ILE A 127 4.36 9.58 4.34
N THR A 128 3.65 9.53 3.23
CA THR A 128 3.31 10.71 2.44
C THR A 128 2.20 11.55 3.07
N ASP A 129 2.17 12.84 2.74
CA ASP A 129 1.26 13.82 3.34
C ASP A 129 -0.23 13.50 3.13
N ASP A 130 -0.61 12.76 2.08
CA ASP A 130 -1.99 12.30 1.83
C ASP A 130 -2.51 11.31 2.88
N ARG A 131 -1.62 10.61 3.58
CA ARG A 131 -1.97 9.69 4.68
C ARG A 131 -2.01 10.35 6.05
N ILE A 132 -1.71 11.66 6.11
CA ILE A 132 -1.52 12.39 7.35
C ILE A 132 -2.56 13.49 7.52
N HIS A 133 -3.46 13.28 8.47
CA HIS A 133 -4.44 14.27 8.91
C HIS A 133 -3.76 15.28 9.85
N LYS A 134 -3.42 16.44 9.29
CA LYS A 134 -2.64 17.50 9.97
C LYS A 134 -3.46 18.73 10.36
N TYR A 135 -4.71 18.83 9.88
CA TYR A 135 -5.56 19.98 10.12
C TYR A 135 -6.38 19.79 11.38
N CYS A 136 -6.63 20.89 12.06
CA CYS A 136 -7.39 20.89 13.29
C CYS A 136 -8.90 20.74 13.01
N ASN A 137 -9.62 20.05 13.89
CA ASN A 137 -11.06 19.77 13.75
C ASN A 137 -11.40 18.95 12.50
N ASP A 138 -10.46 18.10 12.08
CA ASP A 138 -10.65 17.20 10.94
C ASP A 138 -11.57 16.04 11.30
N VAL A 139 -12.34 15.58 10.32
CA VAL A 139 -13.29 14.47 10.45
C VAL A 139 -12.92 13.41 9.43
N ILE A 140 -12.53 12.24 9.93
CA ILE A 140 -12.01 11.13 9.16
C ILE A 140 -13.10 10.06 9.11
N LEU A 141 -13.71 9.90 7.94
CA LEU A 141 -14.74 8.88 7.73
C LEU A 141 -14.12 7.60 7.19
N ALA A 142 -14.45 6.46 7.79
CA ALA A 142 -13.98 5.16 7.35
C ALA A 142 -14.40 4.81 5.92
N GLU A 143 -15.53 5.35 5.45
CA GLU A 143 -15.99 5.15 4.08
C GLU A 143 -15.13 5.86 3.04
N ASP A 144 -14.63 7.05 3.35
CA ASP A 144 -13.74 7.80 2.47
C ASP A 144 -12.41 7.06 2.32
N LEU A 145 -11.85 6.57 3.45
CA LEU A 145 -10.65 5.73 3.44
C LEU A 145 -10.89 4.43 2.67
N ALA A 146 -12.05 3.77 2.88
CA ALA A 146 -12.41 2.54 2.20
C ALA A 146 -12.48 2.71 0.67
N SER A 147 -12.97 3.87 0.19
CA SER A 147 -13.02 4.18 -1.24
C SER A 147 -11.64 4.25 -1.88
N ALA A 148 -10.61 4.60 -1.10
CA ALA A 148 -9.20 4.57 -1.49
C ALA A 148 -8.50 3.23 -1.19
N GLY A 149 -9.23 2.21 -0.70
CA GLY A 149 -8.66 0.93 -0.29
C GLY A 149 -7.83 0.99 1.01
N LEU A 150 -8.02 2.02 1.82
CA LEU A 150 -7.27 2.27 3.06
C LEU A 150 -8.15 2.04 4.29
N ALA A 151 -7.55 1.51 5.35
CA ALA A 151 -8.21 1.33 6.66
C ALA A 151 -7.43 1.96 7.82
N GLU A 152 -6.36 2.69 7.52
CA GLU A 152 -5.44 3.22 8.51
C GLU A 152 -4.76 4.47 7.98
N GLY A 153 -4.33 5.32 8.90
CA GLY A 153 -3.70 6.59 8.59
C GLY A 153 -3.00 7.16 9.80
N TYR A 154 -2.54 8.40 9.65
CA TYR A 154 -1.76 9.09 10.68
C TYR A 154 -2.37 10.44 10.99
N ILE A 155 -2.21 10.87 12.24
CA ILE A 155 -2.68 12.16 12.73
C ILE A 155 -1.50 12.87 13.39
N ARG A 156 -1.33 14.16 13.10
CA ARG A 156 -0.36 15.01 13.79
C ARG A 156 -0.92 16.40 13.99
N ASN A 157 -0.42 17.12 14.99
CA ASN A 157 -0.79 18.52 15.15
C ASN A 157 -0.27 19.40 13.99
N PRO A 158 -0.95 20.53 13.70
CA PRO A 158 -0.39 21.55 12.83
C PRO A 158 0.95 22.04 13.38
N GLY A 159 1.95 22.17 12.52
CA GLY A 159 3.30 22.63 12.88
C GLY A 159 4.27 21.52 13.31
N TYR A 160 3.81 20.27 13.49
CA TYR A 160 4.69 19.13 13.76
C TYR A 160 5.75 18.95 12.65
N PRO A 161 7.02 18.69 12.99
CA PRO A 161 7.58 18.45 14.32
C PRO A 161 8.16 19.71 14.99
N ARG A 162 7.89 20.92 14.51
CA ARG A 162 8.56 22.14 15.00
C ARG A 162 7.90 22.75 16.23
N PHE A 163 6.57 22.80 16.23
CA PHE A 163 5.77 23.39 17.30
C PHE A 163 4.35 22.80 17.26
N TYR A 164 3.57 22.98 18.33
CA TYR A 164 2.11 22.81 18.31
C TYR A 164 1.41 24.09 18.78
N SER A 165 0.17 24.28 18.34
CA SER A 165 -0.65 25.43 18.71
C SER A 165 -1.68 25.06 19.76
N GLY A 166 -1.99 25.97 20.69
CA GLY A 166 -2.71 25.63 21.92
C GLY A 166 -3.69 26.66 22.44
N GLU A 167 -4.59 27.19 21.60
CA GLU A 167 -5.54 28.21 22.09
C GLU A 167 -7.03 27.87 22.01
N LEU A 168 -7.42 26.72 21.47
CA LEU A 168 -8.83 26.41 21.28
C LEU A 168 -9.24 24.96 21.59
N GLU A 169 -8.30 24.06 21.91
CA GLU A 169 -8.49 22.60 21.80
C GLU A 169 -8.53 22.17 20.32
N CYS A 170 -7.65 21.24 19.95
CA CYS A 170 -7.56 20.73 18.60
C CYS A 170 -8.02 19.28 18.52
N LYS A 171 -9.03 19.01 17.68
CA LYS A 171 -9.73 17.72 17.65
C LYS A 171 -9.54 17.02 16.32
N TRP A 172 -9.47 15.70 16.36
CA TRP A 172 -9.57 14.82 15.20
C TRP A 172 -10.60 13.75 15.52
N ARG A 173 -11.67 13.68 14.73
CA ARG A 173 -12.73 12.69 14.91
C ARG A 173 -12.57 11.61 13.86
N ILE A 174 -12.43 10.37 14.31
CA ILE A 174 -12.39 9.18 13.45
C ILE A 174 -13.73 8.47 13.62
N ILE A 175 -14.45 8.28 12.51
CA ILE A 175 -15.79 7.70 12.50
C ILE A 175 -15.76 6.45 11.63
N GLY A 176 -15.79 5.29 12.29
CA GLY A 176 -15.96 3.96 11.72
C GLY A 176 -17.41 3.64 11.38
N ARG A 177 -17.61 2.56 10.63
CA ARG A 177 -18.94 1.99 10.39
C ARG A 177 -19.42 1.16 11.59
N ALA A 178 -20.70 0.81 11.61
CA ALA A 178 -21.27 -0.05 12.64
C ALA A 178 -20.45 -1.35 12.79
N ASN A 179 -20.22 -1.76 14.05
CA ASN A 179 -19.40 -2.91 14.46
C ASN A 179 -17.89 -2.79 14.21
N GLN A 180 -17.40 -1.64 13.72
CA GLN A 180 -15.97 -1.34 13.68
C GLN A 180 -15.52 -0.68 14.98
N ARG A 181 -14.22 -0.80 15.24
CA ARG A 181 -13.50 -0.13 16.33
C ARG A 181 -12.26 0.54 15.77
N ILE A 182 -11.67 1.44 16.53
CA ILE A 182 -10.52 2.22 16.14
C ILE A 182 -9.40 1.93 17.14
N ARG A 183 -8.27 1.44 16.62
CA ARG A 183 -7.02 1.30 17.35
C ARG A 183 -6.18 2.55 17.10
N ILE A 184 -5.65 3.14 18.15
CA ILE A 184 -4.75 4.30 18.10
C ILE A 184 -3.43 3.91 18.76
N THR A 185 -2.32 4.23 18.10
CA THR A 185 -0.97 4.04 18.61
C THR A 185 -0.26 5.39 18.63
N LEU A 186 0.18 5.83 19.80
CA LEU A 186 0.88 7.11 19.97
C LEU A 186 2.39 6.95 19.68
N LEU A 187 2.80 7.32 18.46
CA LEU A 187 4.16 7.08 17.98
C LEU A 187 5.19 8.07 18.51
N ASP A 188 4.80 9.34 18.64
CA ASP A 188 5.62 10.42 19.21
C ASP A 188 4.73 11.37 20.01
N VAL A 189 5.08 11.63 21.27
CA VAL A 189 4.43 12.61 22.14
C VAL A 189 5.52 13.46 22.79
N ALA A 190 5.43 14.77 22.61
CA ALA A 190 6.30 15.75 23.22
C ALA A 190 5.50 17.03 23.48
N LEU A 191 4.86 17.09 24.64
CA LEU A 191 4.11 18.25 25.14
C LEU A 191 4.91 18.99 26.22
N ILE A 192 4.45 20.18 26.60
CA ILE A 192 4.99 20.93 27.73
C ILE A 192 4.49 20.29 29.03
N VAL A 193 5.44 20.00 29.92
CA VAL A 193 5.22 19.52 31.27
C VAL A 193 5.88 20.54 32.20
N GLU A 194 5.10 21.23 33.02
CA GLU A 194 5.60 22.14 34.06
C GLU A 194 5.23 21.62 35.45
N ASN A 195 6.08 21.86 36.44
CA ASN A 195 5.78 21.64 37.86
C ASN A 195 5.14 20.28 38.20
N SER A 196 5.63 19.18 37.60
CA SER A 196 5.14 17.80 37.79
C SER A 196 3.68 17.53 37.37
N GLY A 197 3.06 18.44 36.61
CA GLY A 197 1.73 18.28 36.04
C GLY A 197 1.73 18.38 34.52
N CYS A 198 0.73 17.74 33.90
CA CYS A 198 0.46 17.92 32.48
C CYS A 198 -0.36 19.21 32.28
N ASP A 199 0.31 20.32 31.95
CA ASP A 199 -0.39 21.56 31.54
C ASP A 199 -1.06 21.38 30.19
N ASP A 200 -0.32 20.78 29.25
CA ASP A 200 -0.79 20.41 27.94
C ASP A 200 -1.03 18.91 27.90
N VAL A 201 -2.18 18.50 27.36
CA VAL A 201 -2.67 17.12 27.45
C VAL A 201 -3.17 16.65 26.10
N LEU A 202 -2.81 15.42 25.74
CA LEU A 202 -3.40 14.67 24.65
C LEU A 202 -4.39 13.66 25.22
N GLU A 203 -5.66 13.81 24.86
CA GLU A 203 -6.75 12.93 25.30
C GLU A 203 -7.28 12.11 24.12
N ILE A 204 -7.64 10.86 24.38
CA ILE A 204 -8.40 10.01 23.47
C ILE A 204 -9.76 9.78 24.11
N ARG A 205 -10.82 10.13 23.40
CA ARG A 205 -12.20 10.07 23.87
C ARG A 205 -13.01 9.10 23.02
N ASP A 206 -13.71 8.17 23.66
CA ASP A 206 -14.66 7.26 23.00
C ASP A 206 -16.08 7.66 23.40
N THR A 207 -16.91 8.02 22.43
CA THR A 207 -18.28 8.55 22.65
C THR A 207 -18.34 9.71 23.67
N GLY A 208 -17.31 10.57 23.68
CA GLY A 208 -17.21 11.73 24.57
C GLY A 208 -16.62 11.45 25.96
N GLN A 209 -16.34 10.20 26.31
CA GLN A 209 -15.64 9.84 27.54
C GLN A 209 -14.14 9.72 27.31
N VAL A 210 -13.31 10.36 28.14
CA VAL A 210 -11.86 10.21 28.09
C VAL A 210 -11.49 8.78 28.51
N ILE A 211 -10.94 8.01 27.57
CA ILE A 211 -10.47 6.63 27.80
C ILE A 211 -8.96 6.55 27.99
N PHE A 212 -8.23 7.57 27.53
CA PHE A 212 -6.79 7.69 27.70
C PHE A 212 -6.36 9.17 27.70
N SER A 213 -5.35 9.50 28.48
CA SER A 213 -4.81 10.86 28.60
C SER A 213 -3.32 10.78 28.91
N THR A 214 -2.50 11.57 28.21
CA THR A 214 -1.06 11.66 28.44
C THR A 214 -0.50 13.04 28.07
N CYS A 215 0.66 13.38 28.64
CA CYS A 215 1.50 14.48 28.18
C CYS A 215 2.95 14.05 27.88
N GLU A 216 3.27 12.78 28.13
CA GLU A 216 4.60 12.20 27.99
C GLU A 216 4.58 11.01 27.05
N GLN A 217 5.76 10.62 26.57
CA GLN A 217 5.94 9.45 25.73
C GLN A 217 6.10 8.20 26.60
N ASP A 218 5.26 7.19 26.36
CA ASP A 218 5.42 5.87 26.98
C ASP A 218 6.32 4.94 26.14
N HIS A 219 6.96 3.99 26.83
CA HIS A 219 7.74 2.89 26.23
C HIS A 219 7.26 1.54 26.80
N PRO A 220 6.74 0.61 25.98
CA PRO A 220 6.44 0.75 24.55
C PRO A 220 5.35 1.82 24.27
N PRO A 221 5.23 2.30 23.02
CA PRO A 221 4.18 3.24 22.61
C PRO A 221 2.79 2.83 23.09
N SER A 222 2.04 3.77 23.68
CA SER A 222 0.71 3.50 24.19
C SER A 222 -0.24 3.13 23.03
N GLU A 223 -0.92 2.00 23.18
CA GLU A 223 -1.97 1.54 22.26
C GLU A 223 -3.33 1.59 22.95
N VAL A 224 -4.29 2.21 22.29
CA VAL A 224 -5.66 2.38 22.79
C VAL A 224 -6.63 1.81 21.77
N LEU A 225 -7.52 0.93 22.23
CA LEU A 225 -8.60 0.37 21.40
C LEU A 225 -9.93 0.94 21.88
N SER A 226 -10.70 1.53 20.97
CA SER A 226 -12.05 1.99 21.29
C SER A 226 -13.01 0.85 21.57
N GLY A 227 -14.01 1.11 22.40
CA GLY A 227 -15.20 0.28 22.54
C GLY A 227 -16.19 0.48 21.39
N GLY A 228 -16.36 1.73 20.94
CA GLY A 228 -17.28 2.12 19.86
C GLY A 228 -16.62 2.38 18.49
N PRO A 229 -17.43 2.72 17.48
CA PRO A 229 -16.95 3.06 16.13
C PRO A 229 -16.47 4.51 16.02
N GLU A 230 -16.62 5.34 17.05
CA GLU A 230 -16.25 6.75 17.01
C GLU A 230 -15.21 7.07 18.08
N VAL A 231 -14.12 7.73 17.69
CA VAL A 231 -13.10 8.24 18.61
C VAL A 231 -12.74 9.68 18.27
N GLU A 232 -12.54 10.49 19.30
CA GLU A 232 -12.01 11.84 19.21
C GLU A 232 -10.63 11.90 19.87
N ILE A 233 -9.61 12.32 19.13
CA ILE A 233 -8.29 12.68 19.68
C ILE A 233 -8.30 14.19 19.91
N ALA A 234 -8.04 14.63 21.13
CA ALA A 234 -8.07 16.04 21.51
C ALA A 234 -6.73 16.47 22.11
N LEU A 235 -6.06 17.44 21.48
CA LEU A 235 -4.90 18.13 22.04
C LEU A 235 -5.37 19.42 22.71
N ARG A 236 -5.21 19.50 24.02
CA ARG A 236 -5.47 20.68 24.83
C ARG A 236 -4.16 21.32 25.25
N SER A 237 -4.07 22.62 25.06
CA SER A 237 -2.93 23.40 25.54
C SER A 237 -3.38 24.78 25.99
N GLY A 238 -2.61 25.40 26.89
CA GLY A 238 -2.89 26.72 27.43
C GLY A 238 -2.24 27.89 26.68
N GLN A 239 -1.18 27.64 25.90
CA GLN A 239 -0.43 28.69 25.19
C GLN A 239 -0.69 28.66 23.67
N ARG A 240 -0.69 29.83 23.03
CA ARG A 240 -0.88 29.96 21.57
C ARG A 240 0.02 29.06 20.74
N ILE A 241 1.31 29.06 21.05
CA ILE A 241 2.37 28.36 20.31
C ILE A 241 3.35 27.79 21.32
N ASN A 242 3.61 26.49 21.22
CA ASN A 242 4.50 25.76 22.11
C ASN A 242 5.70 25.21 21.32
N PRO A 243 6.95 25.50 21.71
CA PRO A 243 8.17 25.10 20.98
C PRO A 243 8.55 23.63 21.23
N ARG A 244 7.59 22.74 21.01
CA ARG A 244 7.67 21.30 21.23
C ARG A 244 7.01 20.60 20.05
N ARG A 245 7.39 19.36 19.74
CA ARG A 245 6.95 18.69 18.50
C ARG A 245 5.42 18.55 18.46
N GLY A 246 4.81 18.26 19.61
CA GLY A 246 3.39 17.97 19.74
C GLY A 246 3.18 16.46 19.75
N PHE A 247 2.39 15.93 18.83
CA PHE A 247 2.18 14.49 18.73
C PHE A 247 2.09 13.98 17.29
N LEU A 248 2.39 12.69 17.14
CA LEU A 248 2.15 11.89 15.95
C LEU A 248 1.52 10.57 16.38
N ALA A 249 0.34 10.28 15.86
CA ALA A 249 -0.41 9.07 16.14
C ALA A 249 -0.67 8.29 14.83
N HIS A 250 -0.69 6.96 14.94
CA HIS A 250 -1.21 6.06 13.92
C HIS A 250 -2.59 5.58 14.36
N PHE A 251 -3.56 5.53 13.44
CA PHE A 251 -4.85 4.94 13.71
C PHE A 251 -5.15 3.85 12.68
N LYS A 252 -5.85 2.81 13.13
CA LYS A 252 -6.28 1.69 12.30
C LYS A 252 -7.71 1.33 12.64
N ILE A 253 -8.55 1.23 11.61
CA ILE A 253 -9.90 0.70 11.71
C ILE A 253 -9.81 -0.82 11.82
N VAL A 254 -10.44 -1.38 12.85
CA VAL A 254 -10.41 -2.80 13.18
C VAL A 254 -11.84 -3.33 13.24
N GLY A 255 -12.06 -4.47 12.62
CA GLY A 255 -13.38 -5.07 12.47
C GLY A 255 -14.01 -4.68 11.14
N CYS A 256 -14.82 -5.60 10.61
CA CYS A 256 -15.53 -5.38 9.36
C CYS A 256 -16.89 -4.74 9.62
N PRO A 257 -17.39 -3.90 8.69
CA PRO A 257 -18.70 -3.29 8.82
C PRO A 257 -19.81 -4.35 8.87
N GLU A 258 -21.00 -3.94 9.30
CA GLU A 258 -22.21 -4.70 9.02
C GLU A 258 -22.28 -5.12 7.55
N PHE A 259 -22.59 -6.39 7.30
CA PHE A 259 -22.70 -6.94 5.95
C PHE A 259 -24.17 -7.06 5.56
N GLU A 260 -24.54 -6.50 4.41
CA GLU A 260 -25.89 -6.61 3.85
C GLU A 260 -26.09 -8.00 3.22
N VAL A 261 -27.20 -8.66 3.54
CA VAL A 261 -27.46 -10.01 3.02
C VAL A 261 -27.68 -9.95 1.49
N PRO A 262 -26.95 -10.76 0.69
CA PRO A 262 -27.10 -10.75 -0.77
C PRO A 262 -28.51 -11.18 -1.21
N ASN A 263 -28.94 -10.70 -2.38
CA ASN A 263 -30.23 -11.09 -2.97
C ASN A 263 -30.28 -12.60 -3.23
N ASP A 264 -31.46 -13.19 -3.00
CA ASP A 264 -31.72 -14.63 -3.13
C ASP A 264 -30.80 -15.54 -2.29
N ALA A 265 -30.19 -14.99 -1.22
CA ALA A 265 -29.40 -15.71 -0.23
C ALA A 265 -29.92 -15.47 1.19
N TYR A 266 -29.54 -16.35 2.11
CA TYR A 266 -29.76 -16.17 3.54
C TYR A 266 -28.49 -16.48 4.33
N LEU A 267 -28.34 -15.78 5.45
CA LEU A 267 -27.23 -15.98 6.38
C LEU A 267 -27.44 -17.30 7.15
N VAL A 268 -26.49 -18.22 7.03
CA VAL A 268 -26.47 -19.50 7.72
C VAL A 268 -25.74 -19.39 9.05
N HIS A 269 -24.60 -18.69 9.06
CA HIS A 269 -23.74 -18.57 10.23
C HIS A 269 -23.01 -17.23 10.23
N ARG A 270 -22.88 -16.61 11.41
CA ARG A 270 -22.16 -15.33 11.61
C ARG A 270 -21.21 -15.42 12.79
N THR A 271 -19.98 -15.01 12.54
CA THR A 271 -18.94 -14.76 13.54
C THR A 271 -18.29 -13.40 13.25
N ASN A 272 -17.42 -12.94 14.14
CA ASN A 272 -16.67 -11.69 13.93
C ASN A 272 -15.65 -11.76 12.77
N ARG A 273 -15.37 -12.96 12.25
CA ARG A 273 -14.36 -13.18 11.21
C ARG A 273 -14.94 -13.77 9.93
N ILE A 274 -16.03 -14.53 10.03
CA ILE A 274 -16.59 -15.30 8.91
C ILE A 274 -18.11 -15.17 8.92
N LEU A 275 -18.67 -14.88 7.75
CA LEU A 275 -20.09 -14.98 7.43
C LEU A 275 -20.28 -16.13 6.44
N VAL A 276 -21.30 -16.95 6.64
CA VAL A 276 -21.64 -18.06 5.74
C VAL A 276 -23.03 -17.83 5.19
N PHE A 277 -23.14 -17.79 3.86
CA PHE A 277 -24.38 -17.59 3.14
C PHE A 277 -24.77 -18.84 2.36
N SER A 278 -26.08 -19.06 2.22
CA SER A 278 -26.63 -20.09 1.34
C SER A 278 -27.66 -19.47 0.42
N CYS A 279 -27.61 -19.79 -0.88
CA CYS A 279 -28.64 -19.39 -1.82
C CYS A 279 -29.97 -20.10 -1.52
N CYS A 280 -31.07 -19.47 -1.91
CA CYS A 280 -32.40 -20.06 -1.98
C CYS A 280 -32.42 -21.30 -2.91
N LEU A 281 -33.48 -22.11 -2.83
CA LEU A 281 -33.60 -23.31 -3.67
C LEU A 281 -33.67 -22.92 -5.16
N GLY A 282 -32.90 -23.60 -5.99
CA GLY A 282 -32.81 -23.30 -7.43
C GLY A 282 -31.90 -22.12 -7.76
N TYR A 283 -31.04 -21.70 -6.83
CA TYR A 283 -30.03 -20.67 -7.05
C TYR A 283 -28.64 -21.15 -6.59
N ALA A 284 -27.59 -20.61 -7.20
CA ALA A 284 -26.19 -20.85 -6.84
C ALA A 284 -25.34 -19.59 -7.08
N PHE A 285 -24.21 -19.50 -6.36
CA PHE A 285 -23.23 -18.43 -6.60
C PHE A 285 -22.55 -18.64 -7.96
N PRO A 286 -22.52 -17.63 -8.84
CA PRO A 286 -22.05 -17.79 -10.22
C PRO A 286 -20.58 -18.17 -10.33
N GLU A 287 -19.73 -17.72 -9.39
CA GLU A 287 -18.29 -18.00 -9.42
C GLU A 287 -17.95 -19.45 -9.10
N THR A 288 -18.64 -20.05 -8.13
CA THR A 288 -18.31 -21.39 -7.63
C THR A 288 -19.27 -22.48 -8.13
N GLY A 289 -20.46 -22.09 -8.60
CA GLY A 289 -21.56 -23.02 -8.86
C GLY A 289 -22.09 -23.69 -7.59
N ALA A 290 -21.60 -23.29 -6.41
CA ALA A 290 -22.00 -23.84 -5.12
C ALA A 290 -23.21 -23.07 -4.57
N ARG A 291 -24.02 -23.76 -3.78
CA ARG A 291 -25.16 -23.14 -3.06
C ARG A 291 -24.71 -22.39 -1.80
N ILE A 292 -23.55 -22.71 -1.25
CA ILE A 292 -23.02 -22.15 0.00
C ILE A 292 -21.70 -21.45 -0.30
N THR A 293 -21.50 -20.28 0.29
CA THR A 293 -20.23 -19.54 0.24
C THR A 293 -19.93 -18.91 1.59
N SER A 294 -18.68 -18.53 1.80
CA SER A 294 -18.27 -17.80 3.00
C SER A 294 -17.51 -16.52 2.65
N VAL A 295 -17.74 -15.49 3.44
CA VAL A 295 -17.09 -14.19 3.38
C VAL A 295 -16.24 -14.05 4.63
N VAL A 296 -14.99 -13.64 4.46
CA VAL A 296 -14.00 -13.55 5.53
C VAL A 296 -13.58 -12.10 5.73
N CYS A 297 -13.51 -11.67 7.00
CA CYS A 297 -13.06 -10.35 7.39
C CYS A 297 -11.53 -10.26 7.29
N GLN A 298 -11.05 -9.36 6.45
CA GLN A 298 -9.63 -9.04 6.22
C GLN A 298 -9.23 -7.80 7.01
N GLY A 299 -9.39 -7.87 8.34
CA GLY A 299 -9.03 -6.79 9.26
C GLY A 299 -10.09 -5.69 9.34
N ALA A 300 -10.30 -4.95 8.26
CA ALA A 300 -11.26 -3.84 8.18
C ALA A 300 -12.31 -4.00 7.07
N PHE A 301 -12.04 -4.87 6.09
CA PHE A 301 -12.90 -5.09 4.93
C PHE A 301 -13.32 -6.55 4.81
N TRP A 302 -14.51 -6.77 4.29
CA TRP A 302 -14.90 -8.09 3.82
C TRP A 302 -14.18 -8.38 2.50
N ASN A 303 -13.76 -9.63 2.30
CA ASN A 303 -13.11 -10.06 1.06
C ASN A 303 -14.04 -10.04 -0.17
N ALA A 304 -15.34 -9.77 0.01
CA ALA A 304 -16.32 -9.65 -1.05
C ALA A 304 -17.45 -8.69 -0.62
N SER A 305 -18.25 -8.21 -1.56
CA SER A 305 -19.41 -7.34 -1.32
C SER A 305 -20.73 -8.05 -1.61
N ALA A 306 -21.83 -7.54 -1.07
CA ALA A 306 -23.16 -8.10 -1.32
C ALA A 306 -23.51 -8.13 -2.82
N ASP A 307 -23.14 -7.08 -3.56
CA ASP A 307 -23.35 -7.00 -5.01
C ASP A 307 -22.66 -8.14 -5.76
N THR A 308 -21.40 -8.43 -5.40
CA THR A 308 -20.62 -9.52 -6.01
C THR A 308 -21.12 -10.91 -5.61
N LEU A 309 -21.83 -11.04 -4.49
CA LEU A 309 -22.36 -12.31 -3.97
C LEU A 309 -23.80 -12.61 -4.39
N THR A 310 -24.34 -11.92 -5.39
CA THR A 310 -25.72 -12.16 -5.82
C THR A 310 -25.89 -13.58 -6.39
N CYS A 311 -26.84 -14.34 -5.83
CA CYS A 311 -27.15 -15.68 -6.30
C CYS A 311 -27.85 -15.64 -7.67
N THR A 312 -27.53 -16.60 -8.54
CA THR A 312 -28.15 -16.72 -9.87
C THR A 312 -28.97 -18.00 -9.95
N LYS A 313 -30.12 -17.95 -10.64
CA LYS A 313 -30.99 -19.12 -10.78
C LYS A 313 -30.22 -20.22 -11.51
N THR A 314 -30.09 -21.38 -10.90
CA THR A 314 -29.61 -22.58 -11.57
C THR A 314 -30.68 -23.00 -12.56
N GLY A 315 -30.54 -22.52 -13.80
CA GLY A 315 -31.47 -22.80 -14.88
C GLY A 315 -31.71 -24.30 -15.01
N SER A 316 -32.99 -24.66 -14.93
CA SER A 316 -33.59 -25.75 -15.70
C SER A 316 -32.79 -25.99 -16.98
N LEU A 317 -32.10 -27.12 -17.04
CA LEU A 317 -31.33 -27.59 -18.18
C LEU A 317 -32.20 -27.95 -19.40
N ASP A 318 -33.49 -27.61 -19.42
CA ASP A 318 -34.44 -28.09 -20.43
C ASP A 318 -35.15 -27.03 -21.29
N ASP A 319 -35.05 -25.72 -21.02
CA ASP A 319 -35.86 -24.73 -21.79
C ASP A 319 -35.10 -23.95 -22.89
N ASN A 320 -33.79 -24.14 -23.01
CA ASN A 320 -32.98 -23.48 -24.06
C ASN A 320 -32.42 -24.44 -25.12
N ARG A 321 -32.64 -25.75 -24.98
CA ARG A 321 -32.29 -26.72 -26.03
C ARG A 321 -33.31 -26.70 -27.17
N THR A 322 -34.57 -26.40 -26.91
CA THR A 322 -35.63 -26.38 -27.93
C THR A 322 -35.56 -25.13 -28.81
N ALA A 323 -35.31 -23.93 -28.26
CA ALA A 323 -35.23 -22.70 -29.07
C ALA A 323 -33.94 -22.60 -29.92
N ALA A 324 -32.78 -23.01 -29.39
CA ALA A 324 -31.53 -22.96 -30.15
C ALA A 324 -31.48 -24.02 -31.27
N ILE A 325 -32.11 -25.19 -31.07
CA ILE A 325 -32.18 -26.25 -32.09
C ILE A 325 -33.15 -25.87 -33.22
N GLU A 326 -34.27 -25.20 -32.95
CA GLU A 326 -35.18 -24.70 -34.00
C GLU A 326 -34.57 -23.54 -34.81
N ILE A 327 -33.84 -22.63 -34.15
CA ILE A 327 -33.13 -21.53 -34.84
C ILE A 327 -32.00 -22.08 -35.71
N PHE A 328 -31.25 -23.08 -35.24
CA PHE A 328 -30.15 -23.67 -36.02
C PHE A 328 -30.67 -24.49 -37.21
N GLN A 329 -31.77 -25.23 -37.06
CA GLN A 329 -32.39 -25.98 -38.15
C GLN A 329 -33.00 -25.06 -39.23
N SER A 330 -33.63 -23.94 -38.85
CA SER A 330 -34.13 -22.97 -39.83
C SER A 330 -32.98 -22.24 -40.58
N LYS A 331 -31.87 -21.94 -39.89
CA LYS A 331 -30.68 -21.33 -40.51
C LYS A 331 -29.99 -22.28 -41.50
N ILE A 332 -29.90 -23.58 -41.19
CA ILE A 332 -29.35 -24.60 -42.11
C ILE A 332 -30.21 -24.74 -43.37
N LYS A 333 -31.55 -24.74 -43.25
CA LYS A 333 -32.44 -24.87 -44.41
C LYS A 333 -32.40 -23.64 -45.33
N THR A 334 -32.06 -22.47 -44.79
CA THR A 334 -31.96 -21.22 -45.55
C THR A 334 -30.56 -20.99 -46.17
N MET A 335 -29.51 -21.60 -45.60
CA MET A 335 -28.14 -21.52 -46.14
C MET A 335 -27.90 -22.44 -47.35
N ASN A 336 -28.70 -23.50 -47.53
CA ASN A 336 -28.51 -24.44 -48.65
C ASN A 336 -29.01 -23.96 -50.02
N SER A 337 -29.61 -22.77 -50.16
CA SER A 337 -30.03 -22.22 -51.47
C SER A 337 -29.28 -20.95 -51.91
N LYS A 338 -28.32 -20.44 -51.12
CA LYS A 338 -27.62 -19.17 -51.42
C LYS A 338 -26.09 -19.24 -51.34
N VAL A 339 -25.49 -20.42 -51.36
CA VAL A 339 -24.02 -20.62 -51.37
C VAL A 339 -23.52 -21.06 -52.76
N GLY A 340 -24.24 -20.70 -53.82
CA GLY A 340 -23.88 -21.06 -55.20
C GLY A 340 -22.80 -20.19 -55.85
N ASP A 341 -22.94 -18.85 -55.85
CA ASP A 341 -22.24 -18.07 -56.89
C ASP A 341 -21.30 -16.94 -56.41
N ASN A 342 -21.31 -16.53 -55.12
CA ASN A 342 -20.63 -15.28 -54.70
C ASN A 342 -19.32 -15.45 -53.91
N ILE A 343 -18.94 -16.66 -53.50
CA ILE A 343 -17.72 -16.92 -52.71
C ILE A 343 -16.66 -17.67 -53.52
N VAL A 344 -17.06 -18.39 -54.56
CA VAL A 344 -16.15 -19.20 -55.38
C VAL A 344 -15.27 -18.31 -56.27
N ALA A 345 -15.81 -17.25 -56.86
CA ALA A 345 -15.06 -16.39 -57.78
C ALA A 345 -13.86 -15.66 -57.11
N PRO A 346 -14.00 -15.04 -55.92
CA PRO A 346 -12.86 -14.40 -55.25
C PRO A 346 -11.75 -15.37 -54.83
N LEU A 347 -12.12 -16.57 -54.38
CA LEU A 347 -11.16 -17.61 -53.98
C LEU A 347 -10.37 -18.14 -55.17
N VAL A 348 -11.01 -18.36 -56.31
CA VAL A 348 -10.34 -18.80 -57.54
C VAL A 348 -9.36 -17.73 -58.04
N VAL A 349 -9.75 -16.46 -58.02
CA VAL A 349 -8.84 -15.34 -58.40
C VAL A 349 -7.63 -15.27 -57.49
N LEU A 350 -7.82 -15.46 -56.18
CA LEU A 350 -6.74 -15.44 -55.20
C LEU A 350 -5.74 -16.58 -55.42
N VAL A 351 -6.23 -17.81 -55.67
CA VAL A 351 -5.38 -18.96 -55.98
C VAL A 351 -4.62 -18.76 -57.30
N VAL A 352 -5.27 -18.22 -58.33
CA VAL A 352 -4.62 -17.94 -59.62
C VAL A 352 -3.48 -16.91 -59.47
N LEU A 353 -3.71 -15.85 -58.69
CA LEU A 353 -2.67 -14.84 -58.40
C LEU A 353 -1.45 -15.44 -57.69
N PHE A 354 -1.67 -16.33 -56.71
CA PHE A 354 -0.58 -17.01 -56.03
C PHE A 354 0.23 -17.92 -56.96
N VAL A 355 -0.45 -18.65 -57.86
CA VAL A 355 0.23 -19.53 -58.84
C VAL A 355 1.04 -18.72 -59.84
N VAL A 356 0.49 -17.62 -60.37
CA VAL A 356 1.19 -16.76 -61.34
C VAL A 356 2.41 -16.09 -60.69
N ASN A 357 2.27 -15.54 -59.48
CA ASN A 357 3.41 -14.95 -58.77
C ASN A 357 4.50 -15.98 -58.43
N SER A 358 4.11 -17.21 -58.09
CA SER A 358 5.08 -18.30 -57.84
C SER A 358 5.86 -18.66 -59.11
N MET A 359 5.20 -18.70 -60.27
CA MET A 359 5.85 -18.94 -61.56
C MET A 359 6.83 -17.82 -61.94
N VAL A 360 6.45 -16.56 -61.73
CA VAL A 360 7.33 -15.41 -62.01
C VAL A 360 8.59 -15.48 -61.13
N LEU A 361 8.43 -15.73 -59.83
CA LEU A 361 9.56 -15.89 -58.92
C LEU A 361 10.47 -17.06 -59.30
N PHE A 362 9.89 -18.17 -59.77
CA PHE A 362 10.64 -19.32 -60.24
C PHE A 362 11.46 -19.01 -61.51
N VAL A 363 10.89 -18.25 -62.45
CA VAL A 363 11.62 -17.80 -63.65
C VAL A 363 12.75 -16.83 -63.29
N ILE A 364 12.50 -15.88 -62.38
CA ILE A 364 13.54 -14.97 -61.86
C ILE A 364 14.66 -15.77 -61.19
N TYR A 365 14.31 -16.78 -60.38
CA TYR A 365 15.27 -17.66 -59.73
C TYR A 365 16.13 -18.42 -60.76
N ILE A 366 15.52 -18.98 -61.81
CA ILE A 366 16.25 -19.64 -62.90
C ILE A 366 17.16 -18.67 -63.64
N PHE A 367 16.71 -17.43 -63.89
CA PHE A 367 17.51 -16.42 -64.56
C PHE A 367 18.73 -16.01 -63.73
N ARG A 368 18.56 -15.78 -62.43
CA ARG A 368 19.68 -15.50 -61.51
C ARG A 368 20.66 -16.67 -61.45
N LYS A 369 20.15 -17.90 -61.34
CA LYS A 369 20.99 -19.11 -61.34
C LYS A 369 21.76 -19.29 -62.66
N ARG A 370 21.18 -18.89 -63.80
CA ARG A 370 21.87 -18.90 -65.10
C ARG A 370 22.91 -17.77 -65.23
N GLN A 371 22.72 -16.63 -64.57
CA GLN A 371 23.75 -15.58 -64.51
C GLN A 371 24.95 -16.04 -63.69
N GLU A 372 24.74 -16.63 -62.51
CA GLU A 372 25.84 -17.19 -61.72
C GLU A 372 26.61 -18.28 -62.49
N LEU A 373 25.93 -19.08 -63.32
CA LEU A 373 26.60 -20.08 -64.17
C LEU A 373 27.34 -19.49 -65.38
N LYS A 374 27.04 -18.24 -65.78
CA LYS A 374 27.80 -17.51 -66.81
C LYS A 374 29.04 -16.85 -66.23
N ASP A 375 28.92 -16.22 -65.05
CA ASP A 375 30.06 -15.61 -64.36
C ASP A 375 31.15 -16.66 -64.04
N VAL A 376 30.76 -17.89 -63.63
CA VAL A 376 31.71 -19.01 -63.42
C VAL A 376 32.37 -19.50 -64.72
N LYS A 377 31.71 -19.36 -65.88
CA LYS A 377 32.27 -19.76 -67.18
C LYS A 377 33.22 -18.72 -67.77
N ASP A 378 33.02 -17.45 -67.44
CA ASP A 378 33.88 -16.36 -67.89
C ASP A 378 35.16 -16.26 -67.01
N GLU A 379 35.16 -16.79 -65.78
CA GLU A 379 36.37 -16.99 -64.95
C GLU A 379 37.24 -18.20 -65.37
N GLU A 380 36.67 -19.24 -65.99
CA GLU A 380 37.39 -20.44 -66.47
C GLU A 380 38.02 -20.26 -67.87
N LEU A 381 37.72 -19.16 -68.58
CA LEU A 381 38.45 -18.74 -69.79
C LEU A 381 39.29 -17.48 -69.52
N GLY A 382 40.28 -17.63 -68.64
CA GLY A 382 41.37 -16.67 -68.49
C GLY A 382 42.22 -16.54 -69.77
N PRO A 383 42.74 -15.33 -70.07
CA PRO A 383 43.37 -15.02 -71.35
C PRO A 383 44.72 -15.73 -71.55
N ILE A 384 44.84 -16.42 -72.69
CA ILE A 384 46.11 -16.92 -73.22
C ILE A 384 47.00 -15.71 -73.56
N ALA A 385 48.08 -15.56 -72.79
CA ALA A 385 49.17 -14.64 -73.04
C ALA A 385 49.86 -14.98 -74.37
N ASN A 386 50.19 -13.94 -75.15
CA ASN A 386 51.27 -14.00 -76.13
C ASN A 386 52.14 -12.74 -75.99
N PRO A 387 53.47 -12.87 -76.20
CA PRO A 387 54.47 -11.97 -75.64
C PRO A 387 54.62 -10.69 -76.47
N SER A 388 54.71 -9.56 -75.76
CA SER A 388 55.23 -8.31 -76.28
C SER A 388 56.73 -8.46 -76.62
N GLN A 389 57.05 -8.05 -77.83
CA GLN A 389 58.39 -7.68 -78.30
C GLN A 389 58.93 -6.43 -77.56
N GLU A 390 60.20 -6.12 -77.82
CA GLU A 390 61.09 -5.05 -77.31
C GLU A 390 61.90 -5.46 -76.06
N GLN A 391 63.23 -5.42 -76.04
CA GLN A 391 64.16 -4.46 -76.64
C GLN A 391 65.58 -5.08 -76.78
N THR A 392 66.37 -4.43 -77.64
CA THR A 392 67.85 -4.27 -77.55
C THR A 392 68.45 -4.34 -76.16
#